data_AF-A0A2E1KS05-F1
#
_entry.id   AF-A0A2E1KS05-F1
#
_cell.length_a   1.000
_cell.length_b   1.000
_cell.length_c   1.000
_cell.angle_alpha   90.00
_cell.angle_beta   90.00
_cell.angle_gamma   90.00
#
_symmetry.space_group_name_H-M   'P 1'
#
loop_
_entity.id
_entity.type
_entity.pdbx_description
1 polymer ?
#
loop_
_entity_poly.entity_id
_entity_poly.type
_entity_poly.pdbx_seq_one_letter_code
_entity_poly.pdbx_strand_id
1 'polypeptide(L)'
;MPVYLIYLLIFFVAPVLVLAWLLRDVIGHYKRTILWSLFFVYTIGFVWDWLCVRTGVWRYDSAKTLGIGLVGLTAEQFIGFYVFGTLLIVGVVLLALRKAEHV
;
A
#
# COMPACT_ATOMS: atom_id res chain seq x y z
N MET A 1 -17.72 3.74 11.01
CA MET A 1 -16.28 3.64 10.63
C MET A 1 -15.71 5.05 10.55
N PRO A 2 -14.51 5.31 11.09
CA PRO A 2 -13.83 6.59 10.86
C PRO A 2 -13.74 6.87 9.36
N VAL A 3 -14.04 8.12 8.95
CA VAL A 3 -14.08 8.58 7.54
C VAL A 3 -12.81 8.20 6.78
N TYR A 4 -11.67 8.17 7.48
CA TYR A 4 -10.38 7.75 6.93
C TYR A 4 -10.38 6.32 6.37
N LEU A 5 -11.01 5.36 7.07
CA LEU A 5 -11.11 3.98 6.58
C LEU A 5 -11.93 3.88 5.30
N ILE A 6 -12.98 4.68 5.16
CA ILE A 6 -13.80 4.72 3.95
C ILE A 6 -12.93 5.14 2.76
N TYR A 7 -12.06 6.14 2.95
CA TYR A 7 -11.11 6.55 1.93
C TYR A 7 -10.09 5.46 1.59
N LEU A 8 -9.54 4.76 2.59
CA LEU A 8 -8.64 3.64 2.32
C LEU A 8 -9.34 2.53 1.52
N LEU A 9 -10.59 2.23 1.84
CA LEU A 9 -11.36 1.21 1.12
C LEU A 9 -11.64 1.61 -0.33
N ILE A 10 -12.09 2.85 -0.56
CA ILE A 10 -12.46 3.32 -1.90
C ILE A 10 -11.24 3.54 -2.78
N PHE A 11 -10.20 4.20 -2.26
CA PHE A 11 -9.07 4.65 -3.08
C PHE A 11 -7.91 3.67 -3.16
N PHE A 12 -7.82 2.71 -2.24
CA PHE A 12 -6.75 1.70 -2.25
C PHE A 12 -7.30 0.30 -2.41
N VAL A 13 -8.18 -0.16 -1.51
CA VAL A 13 -8.62 -1.56 -1.52
C VAL A 13 -9.41 -1.89 -2.79
N ALA A 14 -10.44 -1.11 -3.12
CA ALA A 14 -11.27 -1.35 -4.29
C ALA A 14 -10.47 -1.44 -5.61
N PRO A 15 -9.60 -0.47 -5.97
CA PRO A 15 -8.81 -0.58 -7.20
C PRO A 15 -7.79 -1.72 -7.17
N VAL A 16 -7.20 -2.03 -6.00
CA VAL A 16 -6.30 -3.19 -5.87
C VAL A 16 -7.06 -4.49 -6.12
N LEU A 17 -8.28 -4.64 -5.61
CA LEU A 17 -9.10 -5.84 -5.86
C LEU A 17 -9.43 -5.99 -7.35
N VAL A 18 -9.77 -4.89 -8.03
CA VAL A 18 -10.00 -4.89 -9.48
C VAL A 18 -8.74 -5.33 -10.23
N LEU A 19 -7.58 -4.74 -9.93
CA LEU A 19 -6.31 -5.12 -10.56
C LEU A 19 -5.92 -6.56 -10.24
N ALA A 20 -6.12 -7.01 -9.00
CA ALA A 20 -5.83 -8.38 -8.59
C ALA A 20 -6.68 -9.38 -9.36
N TRP A 21 -7.96 -9.07 -9.61
CA TRP A 21 -8.84 -9.91 -10.42
C TRP A 21 -8.44 -9.95 -11.91
N LEU A 22 -8.06 -8.79 -12.48
CA LEU A 22 -7.62 -8.67 -13.87
C LEU A 22 -6.26 -9.34 -14.14
N LEU A 23 -5.39 -9.35 -13.14
CA LEU A 23 -4.01 -9.87 -13.21
C LEU A 23 -3.84 -11.23 -12.50
N ARG A 24 -4.93 -11.89 -12.11
CA ARG A 24 -4.90 -13.14 -11.33
C ARG A 24 -4.00 -14.22 -11.94
N ASP A 25 -3.95 -14.30 -13.27
CA ASP A 25 -3.19 -15.31 -14.01
C ASP A 25 -1.68 -14.98 -14.06
N VAL A 26 -1.29 -13.74 -13.78
CA VAL A 26 0.09 -13.22 -13.89
C VAL A 26 0.73 -12.95 -12.53
N ILE A 27 -0.07 -12.70 -11.48
CA ILE A 27 0.44 -12.42 -10.12
C ILE A 27 1.35 -13.55 -9.62
N GLY A 28 1.01 -14.80 -9.90
CA GLY A 28 1.84 -15.95 -9.51
C GLY A 28 3.23 -15.93 -10.16
N HIS A 29 3.32 -15.47 -11.40
CA HIS A 29 4.59 -15.33 -12.13
C HIS A 29 5.47 -14.23 -11.51
N TYR A 30 4.88 -13.09 -11.16
CA TYR A 30 5.59 -11.93 -10.60
C TYR A 30 5.64 -11.87 -9.08
N LYS A 31 5.30 -12.97 -8.38
CA LYS A 31 5.24 -13.01 -6.91
C LYS A 31 6.52 -12.50 -6.23
N ARG A 32 7.69 -12.81 -6.80
CA ARG A 32 8.98 -12.39 -6.24
C ARG A 32 9.18 -10.88 -6.39
N THR A 33 8.79 -10.30 -7.52
CA THR A 33 8.82 -8.85 -7.76
C THR A 33 7.90 -8.14 -6.78
N ILE A 34 6.66 -8.62 -6.62
CA ILE A 34 5.69 -8.07 -5.66
C ILE A 34 6.26 -8.10 -4.24
N LEU A 35 6.84 -9.23 -3.82
CA LEU A 35 7.45 -9.38 -2.50
C LEU A 35 8.65 -8.46 -2.30
N TRP A 36 9.50 -8.28 -3.31
CA TRP A 36 10.62 -7.33 -3.23
C TRP A 36 10.15 -5.89 -3.17
N SER A 37 9.15 -5.50 -3.96
CA SER A 37 8.55 -4.16 -3.89
C SER A 37 7.99 -3.89 -2.50
N LEU A 38 7.23 -4.84 -1.94
CA LEU A 38 6.74 -4.74 -0.56
C LEU A 38 7.90 -4.65 0.42
N PHE A 39 8.92 -5.49 0.32
CA PHE A 39 10.08 -5.48 1.22
C PHE A 39 10.79 -4.12 1.26
N PHE A 40 11.07 -3.51 0.11
CA PHE A 40 11.76 -2.23 0.07
C PHE A 40 10.89 -1.08 0.61
N VAL A 41 9.60 -1.06 0.27
CA VAL A 41 8.66 -0.06 0.79
C VAL A 41 8.50 -0.21 2.31
N TYR A 42 8.44 -1.45 2.81
CA TYR A 42 8.33 -1.76 4.23
C TYR A 42 9.59 -1.50 5.04
N THR A 43 10.76 -1.47 4.42
CA THR A 43 12.02 -1.22 5.14
C THR A 43 12.34 0.26 5.07
N ILE A 44 12.65 0.76 3.88
CA ILE A 44 13.09 2.15 3.67
C ILE A 44 11.94 3.11 3.96
N GLY A 45 10.75 2.84 3.39
CA GLY A 45 9.58 3.69 3.56
C GLY A 45 9.09 3.73 4.99
N PHE A 46 9.08 2.61 5.71
CA PHE A 46 8.69 2.58 7.12
C PHE A 46 9.67 3.35 7.99
N VAL A 47 10.97 3.12 7.83
CA VAL A 47 12.01 3.80 8.62
C VAL A 47 11.94 5.31 8.41
N TRP A 48 11.77 5.76 7.16
CA TRP A 48 11.61 7.17 6.84
C TRP A 48 10.40 7.78 7.56
N ASP A 49 9.25 7.12 7.46
CA ASP A 49 7.99 7.59 8.03
C ASP A 49 8.03 7.67 9.55
N TRP A 50 8.59 6.62 10.15
CA TRP A 50 8.84 6.54 11.58
C TRP A 50 9.75 7.67 12.07
N LEU A 51 10.85 7.95 11.35
CA LEU A 51 11.74 9.08 11.65
C LEU A 51 11.02 10.41 11.54
N CYS A 52 10.20 10.62 10.50
CA CYS A 52 9.44 11.85 10.32
C CYS A 52 8.45 12.10 11.45
N VAL A 53 7.76 11.05 11.93
CA VAL A 53 6.87 11.15 13.09
C VAL A 53 7.65 11.43 14.38
N ARG A 54 8.75 10.71 14.61
CA ARG A 54 9.61 10.87 15.80
C ARG A 54 10.24 12.25 15.90
N THR A 55 10.64 12.83 14.77
CA THR A 55 11.26 14.16 14.69
C THR A 55 10.24 15.29 14.60
N GLY A 56 8.95 14.97 14.47
CA GLY A 56 7.88 15.95 14.41
C GLY A 56 7.75 16.69 13.07
N VAL A 57 8.43 16.21 12.02
CA VAL A 57 8.25 16.71 10.64
C VAL A 57 6.78 16.64 10.23
N TRP A 58 6.07 15.61 10.68
CA TRP A 58 4.63 15.47 10.52
C TRP A 58 4.04 14.58 11.63
N ARG A 59 2.70 14.57 11.76
CA ARG A 59 1.98 13.86 12.82
C ARG A 59 0.66 13.32 12.32
N TYR A 60 0.20 12.24 12.95
CA TYR A 60 -1.11 11.66 12.68
C TYR A 60 -2.16 12.17 13.67
N ASP A 61 -3.34 12.48 13.16
CA ASP A 61 -4.53 12.77 13.97
C ASP A 61 -5.12 11.45 14.47
N SER A 62 -4.79 11.09 15.71
CA SER A 62 -5.25 9.86 16.36
C SER A 62 -6.77 9.82 16.56
N ALA A 63 -7.48 10.96 16.49
CA ALA A 63 -8.93 10.99 16.60
C ALA A 63 -9.64 10.45 15.35
N LYS A 64 -8.93 10.36 14.21
CA LYS A 64 -9.47 9.90 12.92
C LYS A 64 -9.05 8.48 12.53
N THR A 65 -8.24 7.84 13.37
CA THR A 65 -7.71 6.49 13.16
C THR A 65 -8.32 5.53 14.18
N LEU A 66 -8.18 4.22 13.97
CA LEU A 66 -8.64 3.19 14.90
C LEU A 66 -7.83 3.16 16.21
N GLY A 67 -6.81 4.01 16.36
CA GLY A 67 -6.00 4.11 17.58
C GLY A 67 -5.03 2.93 17.82
N ILE A 68 -4.98 1.96 16.91
CA ILE A 68 -4.05 0.83 16.99
C ILE A 68 -2.68 1.28 16.47
N GLY A 69 -1.79 1.59 17.41
CA GLY A 69 -0.41 1.96 17.11
C GLY A 69 0.50 0.74 16.91
N LEU A 70 1.22 0.71 15.79
CA LEU A 70 2.35 -0.17 15.52
C LEU A 70 3.62 0.68 15.49
N VAL A 71 4.43 0.60 16.55
CA VAL A 71 5.76 1.22 16.64
C VAL A 71 5.75 2.72 16.26
N GLY A 72 4.68 3.46 16.59
CA GLY A 72 4.56 4.91 16.30
C GLY A 72 3.82 5.27 15.01
N LEU A 73 3.41 4.30 14.19
CA LEU A 73 2.48 4.48 13.07
C LEU A 73 1.13 3.84 13.39
N THR A 74 0.07 4.19 12.66
CA THR A 74 -1.24 3.52 12.83
C THR A 74 -1.35 2.29 11.93
N ALA A 75 -1.98 1.22 12.41
CA ALA A 75 -2.13 -0.03 11.65
C ALA A 75 -2.83 0.17 10.30
N GLU A 76 -3.72 1.15 10.22
CA GLU A 76 -4.47 1.49 9.01
C GLU A 76 -3.58 2.10 7.92
N GLN A 77 -2.58 2.89 8.29
CA GLN A 77 -1.58 3.38 7.34
C GLN A 77 -0.67 2.27 6.89
N PHE A 78 -0.27 1.40 7.82
CA PHE A 78 0.54 0.25 7.51
C PHE A 78 -0.13 -0.63 6.43
N ILE A 79 -1.41 -0.95 6.62
CA ILE A 79 -2.15 -1.79 5.67
C ILE A 79 -2.56 -1.00 4.42
N GLY A 80 -3.20 0.15 4.60
CA GLY A 80 -3.74 0.96 3.52
C GLY A 80 -2.66 1.53 2.60
N PHE A 81 -1.67 2.20 3.18
CA PHE A 81 -0.65 2.91 2.41
C PHE A 81 0.46 1.98 1.96
N TYR A 82 1.05 1.18 2.87
CA TYR A 82 2.19 0.35 2.49
C TYR A 82 1.79 -0.91 1.73
N VAL A 83 0.76 -1.65 2.16
CA VAL A 83 0.33 -2.85 1.40
C VAL A 83 -0.45 -2.43 0.16
N PHE A 84 -1.63 -1.84 0.34
CA PHE A 84 -2.52 -1.61 -0.78
C PHE A 84 -1.98 -0.53 -1.73
N GLY A 85 -1.31 0.51 -1.23
CA GLY A 85 -0.61 1.48 -2.11
C GLY A 85 0.48 0.84 -2.96
N THR A 86 1.33 -0.02 -2.38
CA THR A 86 2.36 -0.73 -3.17
C THR A 86 1.74 -1.69 -4.18
N LEU A 87 0.73 -2.46 -3.77
CA LEU A 87 0.04 -3.39 -4.66
C LEU A 87 -0.67 -2.66 -5.81
N LEU A 88 -1.22 -1.47 -5.56
CA LEU A 88 -1.82 -0.63 -6.58
C LEU A 88 -0.78 -0.23 -7.63
N ILE A 89 0.35 0.31 -7.20
CA ILE A 89 1.44 0.74 -8.10
C ILE A 89 1.97 -0.45 -8.91
N VAL A 90 2.29 -1.56 -8.23
CA VAL A 90 2.79 -2.76 -8.91
C VAL A 90 1.75 -3.33 -9.88
N GLY A 91 0.48 -3.35 -9.50
CA GLY A 91 -0.61 -3.81 -10.37
C GLY A 91 -0.74 -2.96 -11.63
N VAL A 92 -0.64 -1.62 -11.53
CA VAL A 92 -0.65 -0.73 -12.70
C VAL A 92 0.53 -1.00 -13.61
N VAL A 93 1.74 -1.17 -13.05
CA VAL A 93 2.95 -1.47 -13.83
C VAL A 93 2.82 -2.82 -14.54
N LEU A 94 2.35 -3.87 -13.85
CA LEU A 94 2.14 -5.18 -14.46
C LEU A 94 1.09 -5.15 -15.57
N LEU A 95 0.00 -4.38 -15.39
CA LEU A 95 -1.01 -4.20 -16.43
C LEU A 95 -0.43 -3.49 -17.65
N ALA A 96 0.41 -2.47 -17.45
CA ALA A 96 1.09 -1.77 -18.54
C ALA A 96 2.06 -2.68 -19.31
N LEU A 97 2.87 -3.49 -18.59
CA LEU A 97 3.80 -4.45 -19.19
C LEU A 97 3.04 -5.52 -20.01
N ARG A 98 1.97 -6.09 -19.45
CA ARG A 98 1.11 -7.04 -20.17
C ARG A 98 0.56 -6.44 -21.46
N LYS A 99 0.14 -5.16 -21.43
CA LYS A 99 -0.37 -4.50 -22.64
C LYS A 99 0.73 -4.32 -23.69
N ALA A 100 1.96 -4.03 -23.28
CA ALA A 100 3.09 -3.86 -24.19
C ALA A 100 3.53 -5.18 -24.86
N GLU A 101 3.36 -6.33 -24.22
CA GLU A 101 3.64 -7.66 -24.80
C GLU A 101 2.66 -8.08 -25.91
N HIS A 102 1.48 -7.43 -25.98
CA HIS A 102 0.42 -7.72 -26.94
C HIS A 102 0.28 -6.67 -28.06
N VAL A 103 1.22 -5.71 -28.16
CA VAL A 103 1.32 -4.71 -29.24
C VAL A 103 2.49 -5.08 -30.14
#